data_AF-A0A0D7DXC0-F1
#
_entry.id   AF-A0A0D7DXC0-F1
#
_cell.length_a   1.000
_cell.length_b   1.000
_cell.length_c   1.000
_cell.angle_alpha   90.00
_cell.angle_beta   90.00
_cell.angle_gamma   90.00
#
_symmetry.space_group_name_H-M   'P 1'
#
loop_
_entity.id
_entity.type
_entity.pdbx_description
1 polymer ?
#
loop_
_entity_poly.entity_id
_entity_poly.type
_entity_poly.pdbx_seq_one_letter_code
_entity_poly.pdbx_strand_id
1 'polypeptide(L)'
;GLAPKAAAGQMWLHQLQLTIADLVAEIHDSHHPLGPSLYYEDQRAAAKRRSAEFWQQRVPKYLGYFAQLQAGSGGAYLTGRRLTYVDLSLFQIVAGLRYAFPNRMERFERTIPGLVALHDKVAQQPNIAAYLASERRIAFNEDGIFRHYKPLDRD
;
A
#
# COMPACT_ATOMS: atom_id res chain seq x y z
N GLY A 1 2.02 6.31 22.18
CA GLY A 1 1.33 5.27 21.40
C GLY A 1 1.14 5.75 19.98
N LEU A 2 0.94 4.83 19.04
CA LEU A 2 0.77 5.11 17.60
C LEU A 2 -0.70 5.38 17.21
N ALA A 3 -1.51 5.82 18.17
CA ALA A 3 -2.93 6.13 18.00
C ALA A 3 -3.33 7.27 18.95
N PRO A 4 -4.36 8.07 18.61
CA PRO A 4 -4.98 9.02 19.53
C PRO A 4 -5.42 8.36 20.84
N LYS A 5 -5.48 9.15 21.92
CA LYS A 5 -5.96 8.67 23.22
C LYS A 5 -7.48 8.58 23.29
N ALA A 6 -8.19 9.49 22.62
CA ALA A 6 -9.64 9.53 22.63
C ALA A 6 -10.24 8.38 21.81
N ALA A 7 -11.28 7.73 22.33
CA ALA A 7 -11.94 6.58 21.70
C ALA A 7 -12.37 6.86 20.25
N ALA A 8 -12.93 8.05 19.98
CA ALA A 8 -13.33 8.43 18.62
C ALA A 8 -12.14 8.43 17.63
N GLY A 9 -10.98 8.95 18.05
CA GLY A 9 -9.78 8.97 17.21
C GLY A 9 -9.17 7.58 17.01
N GLN A 10 -9.30 6.69 18.00
CA GLN A 10 -8.90 5.29 17.87
C GLN A 10 -9.80 4.55 16.87
N MET A 11 -11.11 4.71 16.98
CA MET A 11 -12.06 4.08 16.06
C MET A 11 -11.88 4.58 14.63
N TRP A 12 -11.62 5.88 14.47
CA TRP A 12 -11.32 6.47 13.17
C TRP A 12 -10.02 5.91 12.56
N LEU A 13 -8.92 5.79 13.31
CA LEU A 13 -7.73 5.12 12.77
C LEU A 13 -7.98 3.64 12.49
N HIS A 14 -8.80 2.96 13.29
CA HIS A 14 -9.09 1.55 13.09
C HIS A 14 -9.82 1.31 11.77
N GLN A 15 -10.84 2.11 11.44
CA GLN A 15 -11.50 1.98 10.13
C GLN A 15 -10.53 2.22 8.97
N LEU A 16 -9.58 3.17 9.08
CA LEU A 16 -8.61 3.42 8.02
C LEU A 16 -7.70 2.22 7.81
N GLN A 17 -7.30 1.56 8.90
CA GLN A 17 -6.52 0.34 8.82
C GLN A 17 -7.31 -0.83 8.22
N LEU A 18 -8.61 -0.92 8.49
CA LEU A 18 -9.48 -1.91 7.83
C LEU A 18 -9.59 -1.62 6.33
N THR A 19 -9.72 -0.36 5.93
CA THR A 19 -9.66 0.04 4.51
C THR A 19 -8.32 -0.32 3.85
N ILE A 20 -7.21 -0.20 4.59
CA ILE A 20 -5.90 -0.69 4.10
C ILE A 20 -5.89 -2.21 4.00
N ALA A 21 -6.50 -2.93 4.95
CA ALA A 21 -6.59 -4.39 4.89
C ALA A 21 -7.39 -4.87 3.67
N ASP A 22 -8.47 -4.16 3.32
CA ASP A 22 -9.22 -4.41 2.08
C ASP A 22 -8.33 -4.23 0.85
N LEU A 23 -7.55 -3.14 0.80
CA LEU A 23 -6.60 -2.90 -0.29
C LEU A 23 -5.52 -3.99 -0.35
N VAL A 24 -4.99 -4.44 0.80
CA VAL A 24 -4.02 -5.54 0.88
C VAL A 24 -4.57 -6.83 0.29
N ALA A 25 -5.84 -7.16 0.57
CA ALA A 25 -6.51 -8.32 -0.01
C ALA A 25 -6.62 -8.18 -1.54
N GLU A 26 -7.04 -7.00 -2.03
CA GLU A 26 -7.16 -6.78 -3.47
C GLU A 26 -5.82 -6.78 -4.22
N ILE A 27 -4.72 -6.35 -3.56
CA ILE A 27 -3.36 -6.48 -4.09
C ILE A 27 -2.98 -7.96 -4.24
N HIS A 28 -3.22 -8.79 -3.22
CA HIS A 28 -2.98 -10.22 -3.31
C HIS A 28 -3.80 -10.87 -4.44
N ASP A 29 -5.07 -10.51 -4.56
CA ASP A 29 -5.98 -11.07 -5.56
C ASP A 29 -5.63 -10.64 -7.00
N SER A 30 -4.76 -9.65 -7.18
CA SER A 30 -4.22 -9.29 -8.50
C SER A 30 -3.51 -10.46 -9.18
N HIS A 31 -2.89 -11.35 -8.39
CA HIS A 31 -2.21 -12.56 -8.86
C HIS A 31 -2.86 -13.88 -8.40
N HIS A 32 -3.79 -13.85 -7.43
CA HIS A 32 -4.60 -15.01 -7.01
C HIS A 32 -6.13 -14.79 -7.10
N PRO A 33 -6.68 -14.35 -8.24
CA PRO A 33 -8.11 -13.99 -8.34
C PRO A 33 -9.09 -15.16 -8.20
N LEU A 34 -8.64 -16.40 -8.38
CA LEU A 34 -9.48 -17.61 -8.22
C LEU A 34 -9.33 -18.24 -6.82
N GLY A 35 -8.51 -17.64 -5.97
CA GLY A 35 -8.26 -18.08 -4.61
C GLY A 35 -6.78 -18.38 -4.33
N PRO A 36 -6.40 -18.39 -3.04
CA PRO A 36 -5.01 -18.52 -2.61
C PRO A 36 -4.43 -19.94 -2.73
N SER A 37 -5.28 -20.95 -2.95
CA SER A 37 -4.86 -22.36 -3.02
C SER A 37 -4.32 -22.80 -4.39
N LEU A 38 -4.54 -21.99 -5.43
CA LEU A 38 -4.05 -22.26 -6.78
C LEU A 38 -2.76 -21.48 -7.03
N TYR A 39 -1.80 -22.09 -7.73
CA TYR A 39 -0.60 -21.38 -8.17
C TYR A 39 -0.96 -20.26 -9.15
N TYR A 40 -0.10 -19.23 -9.23
CA TYR A 40 -0.29 -18.14 -10.20
C TYR A 40 -0.37 -18.68 -11.63
N GLU A 41 0.46 -19.68 -11.92
CA GLU A 41 0.58 -20.42 -13.17
C GLU A 41 -0.77 -20.90 -13.71
N ASP A 42 -1.62 -21.42 -12.81
CA ASP A 42 -2.92 -22.01 -13.15
C ASP A 42 -4.01 -20.97 -13.36
N GLN A 43 -3.76 -19.71 -12.99
CA GLN A 43 -4.74 -18.62 -13.05
C GLN A 43 -4.25 -17.36 -13.77
N ARG A 44 -3.20 -17.47 -14.60
CA ARG A 44 -2.57 -16.34 -15.30
C ARG A 44 -3.54 -15.48 -16.12
N ALA A 45 -4.49 -16.09 -16.81
CA ALA A 45 -5.46 -15.35 -17.63
C ALA A 45 -6.42 -14.51 -16.76
N ALA A 46 -6.93 -15.10 -15.68
CA ALA A 46 -7.76 -14.40 -14.71
C ALA A 46 -6.95 -13.30 -14.01
N ALA A 47 -5.69 -13.58 -13.63
CA ALA A 47 -4.80 -12.62 -12.96
C ALA A 47 -4.54 -11.38 -13.82
N LYS A 48 -4.32 -11.55 -15.13
CA LYS A 48 -4.19 -10.43 -16.07
C LYS A 48 -5.44 -9.54 -16.08
N ARG A 49 -6.63 -10.16 -16.17
CA ARG A 49 -7.91 -9.42 -16.17
C ARG A 49 -8.14 -8.70 -14.85
N ARG A 50 -7.90 -9.37 -13.72
CA ARG A 50 -8.06 -8.79 -12.38
C ARG A 50 -7.06 -7.66 -12.13
N SER A 51 -5.80 -7.85 -12.49
CA SER A 51 -4.75 -6.82 -12.37
C SER A 51 -5.08 -5.57 -13.18
N ALA A 52 -5.58 -5.72 -14.41
CA ALA A 52 -5.99 -4.58 -15.22
C ALA A 52 -7.15 -3.80 -14.58
N GLU A 53 -8.18 -4.48 -14.09
CA GLU A 53 -9.31 -3.83 -13.39
C GLU A 53 -8.87 -3.21 -12.05
N PHE A 54 -8.00 -3.89 -11.30
CA PHE A 54 -7.42 -3.39 -10.06
C PHE A 54 -6.75 -2.03 -10.27
N TRP A 55 -5.94 -1.91 -11.32
CA TRP A 55 -5.27 -0.65 -11.65
C TRP A 55 -6.18 0.41 -12.24
N GLN A 56 -7.20 0.01 -13.01
CA GLN A 56 -8.13 0.96 -13.61
C GLN A 56 -9.10 1.57 -12.59
N GLN A 57 -9.55 0.78 -11.60
CA GLN A 57 -10.68 1.13 -10.74
C GLN A 57 -10.29 1.20 -9.26
N ARG A 58 -9.51 0.22 -8.79
CA ARG A 58 -9.32 0.00 -7.34
C ARG A 58 -8.18 0.85 -6.79
N VAL A 59 -7.00 0.83 -7.41
CA VAL A 59 -5.85 1.65 -6.98
C VAL A 59 -6.20 3.15 -6.95
N PRO A 60 -6.81 3.74 -8.00
CA PRO A 60 -7.21 5.15 -7.95
C PRO A 60 -8.21 5.45 -6.84
N LYS A 61 -9.14 4.53 -6.56
CA LYS A 61 -10.14 4.69 -5.50
C LYS A 61 -9.50 4.70 -4.11
N TYR A 62 -8.70 3.69 -3.78
CA TYR A 62 -8.09 3.58 -2.45
C TYR A 62 -7.03 4.65 -2.22
N LEU A 63 -6.05 4.78 -3.13
CA LEU A 63 -4.97 5.73 -2.94
C LEU A 63 -5.43 7.18 -3.15
N GLY A 64 -6.45 7.42 -3.97
CA GLY A 64 -7.12 8.71 -4.06
C GLY A 64 -7.80 9.10 -2.75
N TYR A 65 -8.50 8.17 -2.09
CA TYR A 65 -9.10 8.40 -0.77
C TYR A 65 -8.06 8.81 0.28
N PHE A 66 -6.96 8.05 0.39
CA PHE A 66 -5.89 8.39 1.35
C PHE A 66 -5.14 9.67 0.96
N ALA A 67 -4.97 9.95 -0.33
CA ALA A 67 -4.36 11.20 -0.79
C ALA A 67 -5.21 12.42 -0.42
N GLN A 68 -6.54 12.33 -0.54
CA GLN A 68 -7.46 13.38 -0.08
C GLN A 68 -7.37 13.59 1.43
N LEU A 69 -7.34 12.52 2.22
CA LEU A 69 -7.14 12.61 3.67
C LEU A 69 -5.80 13.25 4.04
N GLN A 70 -4.72 12.86 3.37
CA GLN A 70 -3.39 13.43 3.61
C GLN A 70 -3.37 14.92 3.28
N ALA A 71 -3.94 15.33 2.15
CA ALA A 71 -4.01 16.73 1.74
C ALA A 71 -4.81 17.58 2.74
N GLY A 72 -5.88 17.02 3.33
CA GLY A 72 -6.70 17.67 4.35
C GLY A 72 -6.13 17.63 5.78
N SER A 73 -5.05 16.88 6.03
CA SER A 73 -4.53 16.63 7.38
C SER A 73 -3.86 17.83 8.05
N GLY A 74 -3.47 18.85 7.26
CA GLY A 74 -2.71 20.00 7.73
C GLY A 74 -1.29 19.66 8.23
N GLY A 75 -0.76 18.49 7.87
CA GLY A 75 0.56 18.04 8.30
C GLY A 75 1.17 16.95 7.41
N ALA A 76 2.19 16.29 7.95
CA ALA A 76 2.99 15.32 7.20
C ALA A 76 2.49 13.87 7.31
N TYR A 77 1.50 13.61 8.15
CA TYR A 77 0.88 12.31 8.41
C TYR A 77 -0.64 12.43 8.29
N LEU A 78 -1.38 11.32 8.20
CA LEU A 78 -2.84 11.36 8.04
C LEU A 78 -3.57 12.07 9.20
N THR A 79 -3.02 12.05 10.41
CA THR A 79 -3.57 12.79 11.57
C THR A 79 -2.90 14.15 11.80
N GLY A 80 -2.20 14.68 10.79
CA GLY A 80 -1.49 15.94 10.85
C GLY A 80 -0.03 15.76 11.27
N ARG A 81 0.29 16.07 12.54
CA ARG A 81 1.71 16.20 12.99
C ARG A 81 2.32 14.92 13.56
N ARG A 82 1.50 13.95 14.00
CA ARG A 82 1.99 12.75 14.68
C ARG A 82 1.85 11.51 13.81
N LEU A 83 2.89 10.69 13.84
CA LEU A 83 2.92 9.38 13.20
C LEU A 83 1.96 8.42 13.91
N THR A 84 1.22 7.65 13.11
CA THR A 84 0.30 6.60 13.57
C THR A 84 0.62 5.27 12.88
N TYR A 85 0.00 4.17 13.34
CA TYR A 85 0.19 2.87 12.70
C TYR A 85 -0.39 2.82 11.28
N VAL A 86 -1.38 3.66 10.95
CA VAL A 86 -1.94 3.77 9.61
C VAL A 86 -0.92 4.37 8.64
N ASP A 87 -0.13 5.35 9.08
CA ASP A 87 0.94 5.93 8.27
C ASP A 87 2.05 4.90 7.97
N LEU A 88 2.37 4.02 8.93
CA LEU A 88 3.29 2.90 8.74
C LEU A 88 2.73 1.89 7.72
N SER A 89 1.43 1.61 7.77
CA SER A 89 0.76 0.74 6.82
C SER A 89 0.75 1.35 5.40
N LEU A 90 0.48 2.65 5.26
CA LEU A 90 0.53 3.33 3.96
C LEU A 90 1.94 3.40 3.38
N PHE A 91 2.95 3.59 4.23
CA PHE A 91 4.35 3.42 3.83
C PHE A 91 4.57 2.02 3.21
N GLN A 92 4.10 0.96 3.87
CA GLN A 92 4.25 -0.41 3.34
C GLN A 92 3.47 -0.63 2.03
N ILE A 93 2.27 -0.05 1.88
CA ILE A 93 1.49 -0.11 0.65
C ILE A 93 2.26 0.52 -0.51
N VAL A 94 2.78 1.74 -0.34
CA VAL A 94 3.53 2.43 -1.40
C VAL A 94 4.80 1.65 -1.75
N ALA A 95 5.56 1.20 -0.76
CA ALA A 95 6.77 0.39 -0.99
C ALA A 95 6.46 -0.92 -1.72
N GLY A 96 5.38 -1.60 -1.36
CA GLY A 96 4.98 -2.86 -1.96
C GLY A 96 4.44 -2.71 -3.37
N LEU A 97 3.64 -1.66 -3.64
CA LEU A 97 3.17 -1.36 -5.01
C LEU A 97 4.34 -0.96 -5.91
N ARG A 98 5.32 -0.18 -5.42
CA ARG A 98 6.56 0.13 -6.15
C ARG A 98 7.32 -1.12 -6.58
N TYR A 99 7.32 -2.16 -5.73
CA TYR A 99 7.92 -3.45 -6.06
C TYR A 99 7.07 -4.27 -7.03
N ALA A 100 5.78 -4.46 -6.74
CA ALA A 100 4.92 -5.35 -7.51
C ALA A 100 4.61 -4.81 -8.91
N PHE A 101 4.44 -3.49 -9.03
CA PHE A 101 4.01 -2.81 -10.26
C PHE A 101 4.84 -1.55 -10.55
N PRO A 102 6.17 -1.66 -10.73
CA PRO A 102 7.06 -0.51 -10.91
C PRO A 102 6.65 0.40 -12.07
N ASN A 103 6.27 -0.15 -13.23
CA ASN A 103 5.91 0.66 -14.41
C ASN A 103 4.65 1.49 -14.16
N ARG A 104 3.63 0.87 -13.53
CA ARG A 104 2.39 1.57 -13.19
C ARG A 104 2.60 2.62 -12.10
N MET A 105 3.37 2.29 -11.07
CA MET A 105 3.67 3.22 -9.97
C MET A 105 4.46 4.44 -10.42
N GLU A 106 5.42 4.30 -11.34
CA GLU A 106 6.20 5.42 -11.89
C GLU A 106 5.30 6.55 -12.40
N ARG A 107 4.18 6.19 -13.04
CA ARG A 107 3.18 7.15 -13.55
C ARG A 107 2.20 7.58 -12.46
N PHE A 108 1.67 6.63 -11.70
CA PHE A 108 0.59 6.87 -10.75
C PHE A 108 1.00 7.78 -9.59
N GLU A 109 2.25 7.72 -9.13
CA GLU A 109 2.75 8.52 -8.00
C GLU A 109 2.58 10.03 -8.18
N ARG A 110 2.57 10.51 -9.43
CA ARG A 110 2.32 11.93 -9.77
C ARG A 110 0.94 12.40 -9.33
N THR A 111 -0.01 11.48 -9.15
CA THR A 111 -1.39 11.76 -8.72
C THR A 111 -1.56 11.73 -7.20
N ILE A 112 -0.58 11.21 -6.47
CA ILE A 112 -0.62 11.05 -5.01
C ILE A 112 0.66 11.57 -4.32
N PRO A 113 1.18 12.76 -4.67
CA PRO A 113 2.49 13.24 -4.19
C PRO A 113 2.59 13.32 -2.67
N GLY A 114 1.46 13.61 -2.00
CA GLY A 114 1.38 13.63 -0.54
C GLY A 114 1.60 12.26 0.13
N LEU A 115 1.14 11.18 -0.50
CA LEU A 115 1.39 9.82 0.00
C LEU A 115 2.83 9.37 -0.25
N VAL A 116 3.43 9.81 -1.36
CA VAL A 116 4.86 9.60 -1.62
C VAL A 116 5.71 10.31 -0.56
N ALA A 117 5.41 11.58 -0.27
CA ALA A 117 6.08 12.33 0.79
C ALA A 117 5.89 11.68 2.18
N LEU A 118 4.70 11.15 2.48
CA LEU A 118 4.43 10.40 3.70
C LEU A 118 5.30 9.14 3.77
N HIS A 119 5.37 8.35 2.69
CA HIS A 119 6.24 7.18 2.60
C HIS A 119 7.70 7.56 2.91
N ASP A 120 8.23 8.58 2.23
CA ASP A 120 9.64 8.96 2.36
C ASP A 120 9.95 9.46 3.78
N LYS A 121 9.01 10.20 4.39
CA LYS A 121 9.15 10.66 5.76
C LYS A 121 9.12 9.52 6.79
N VAL A 122 8.29 8.50 6.57
CA VAL A 122 8.26 7.30 7.41
C VAL A 122 9.56 6.53 7.29
N ALA A 123 10.09 6.37 6.07
CA ALA A 123 11.36 5.68 5.82
C ALA A 123 12.55 6.32 6.55
N GLN A 124 12.52 7.65 6.72
CA GLN A 124 13.56 8.42 7.42
C GLN A 124 13.43 8.39 8.95
N GLN A 125 12.37 7.82 9.53
CA GLN A 125 12.27 7.72 10.99
C GLN A 125 13.41 6.84 11.53
N PRO A 126 14.19 7.26 12.54
CA PRO A 126 15.42 6.57 12.94
C PRO A 126 15.24 5.06 13.20
N ASN A 127 14.18 4.68 13.91
CA ASN A 127 13.90 3.27 14.21
C ASN A 127 13.42 2.48 12.98
N ILE A 128 12.73 3.14 12.05
CA ILE A 128 12.28 2.52 10.79
C ILE A 128 13.47 2.35 9.86
N ALA A 129 14.30 3.39 9.68
CA ALA A 129 15.53 3.32 8.90
C ALA A 129 16.46 2.19 9.39
N ALA A 130 16.65 2.09 10.71
CA ALA A 130 17.44 1.02 11.31
C ALA A 130 16.83 -0.37 11.08
N TYR A 131 15.49 -0.50 11.11
CA TYR A 131 14.81 -1.75 10.77
C TYR A 131 14.95 -2.11 9.29
N LEU A 132 14.77 -1.14 8.39
CA LEU A 132 14.88 -1.33 6.93
C LEU A 132 16.29 -1.76 6.51
N ALA A 133 17.33 -1.32 7.22
CA ALA A 133 18.72 -1.73 6.99
C ALA A 133 19.11 -3.05 7.68
N SER A 134 18.22 -3.66 8.47
CA SER A 134 18.51 -4.89 9.22
C SER A 134 18.05 -6.14 8.50
N GLU A 135 18.66 -7.29 8.84
CA GLU A 135 18.25 -8.62 8.36
C GLU A 135 16.81 -9.00 8.74
N ARG A 136 16.19 -8.29 9.71
CA ARG A 136 14.79 -8.49 10.10
C ARG A 136 13.81 -8.01 9.03
N ARG A 137 14.23 -7.14 8.11
CA ARG A 137 13.40 -6.69 7.00
C ARG A 137 13.55 -7.69 5.85
N ILE A 138 12.61 -8.62 5.77
CA ILE A 138 12.51 -9.53 4.63
C ILE A 138 12.23 -8.69 3.37
N ALA A 139 13.04 -8.90 2.32
CA ALA A 139 12.85 -8.27 1.03
C ALA A 139 11.56 -8.75 0.37
N PHE A 140 10.96 -7.91 -0.47
CA PHE A 140 9.84 -8.35 -1.30
C PHE A 140 10.28 -9.48 -2.24
N ASN A 141 9.40 -10.45 -2.45
CA ASN A 141 9.63 -11.64 -3.25
C ASN A 141 8.30 -12.15 -3.82
N GLU A 142 8.36 -13.22 -4.62
CA GLU A 142 7.18 -13.82 -5.26
C GLU A 142 6.44 -14.81 -4.35
N ASP A 143 6.73 -14.87 -3.05
CA ASP A 143 6.04 -15.71 -2.07
C ASP A 143 5.09 -14.93 -1.15
N GLY A 144 5.05 -13.60 -1.28
CA GLY A 144 4.28 -12.69 -0.42
C GLY A 144 2.97 -12.17 -1.02
N ILE A 145 2.50 -11.04 -0.47
CA ILE A 145 1.33 -10.27 -0.96
C ILE A 145 1.68 -9.40 -2.17
N PHE A 146 2.87 -8.80 -2.15
CA PHE A 146 3.33 -7.94 -3.24
C PHE A 146 4.25 -8.76 -4.13
N ARG A 147 3.76 -9.21 -5.28
CA ARG A 147 4.53 -10.05 -6.23
C ARG A 147 4.73 -9.32 -7.55
N HIS A 148 5.97 -9.27 -8.03
CA HIS A 148 6.27 -8.64 -9.31
C HIS A 148 6.16 -9.65 -10.46
N TYR A 149 5.02 -9.65 -11.15
CA TYR A 149 4.87 -10.40 -12.39
C TYR A 149 4.84 -9.44 -13.59
N LYS A 150 5.89 -9.46 -14.41
CA LYS A 150 5.97 -8.66 -15.65
C LYS A 150 4.71 -8.70 -16.53
N PRO A 151 3.99 -9.83 -16.67
CA PRO A 151 2.74 -9.87 -17.44
C PRO A 151 1.58 -9.05 -16.85
N LEU A 152 1.62 -8.72 -15.56
CA LEU A 152 0.59 -7.95 -14.84
C LEU A 152 0.91 -6.45 -14.77
N ASP A 153 2.19 -6.08 -14.87
CA ASP A 153 2.68 -4.70 -14.83
C ASP A 153 2.99 -4.15 -16.22
N ARG A 154 2.02 -4.26 -17.13
CA ARG A 154 2.13 -3.73 -18.49
C ARG A 154 1.34 -2.43 -18.59
N ASP A 155 2.03 -1.28 -18.70
CA ASP A 155 1.67 -0.24 -19.69
C ASP A 155 2.93 0.35 -20.32
#